data_AF-A0A554I8G9-F1
#
_entry.id   AF-A0A554I8G9-F1
#
_cell.length_a   1.000
_cell.length_b   1.000
_cell.length_c   1.000
_cell.angle_alpha   90.00
_cell.angle_beta   90.00
_cell.angle_gamma   90.00
#
_symmetry.space_group_name_H-M   'P 1'
#
loop_
_entity.id
_entity.type
_entity.pdbx_description
1 polymer ?
#
loop_
_entity_poly.entity_id
_entity_poly.type
_entity_poly.pdbx_seq_one_letter_code
_entity_poly.pdbx_strand_id
1 'polypeptide(L)'
;MDLSFNQIDVNFNKGKLISGIIYPEFFPFDKEDNVLNVGCGDGVQAIVYGGKFKKMVGVDINQERLKVAQQLATHYGFDNFQTICANAEKIPLEEKFDKIMAIDAVEHVVNPDRLISEVYRLLKDEGRLLITFPTMHDKWENLFRFVGRKIFLFSGLNFGAFSTSFTFLTFFFSSTLTPLTFFASLFSLISLRTKLI
;
A
#
# COMPACT_ATOMS: atom_id res chain seq x y z
N MET A 1 -8.58 8.09 25.98
CA MET A 1 -9.77 7.55 25.28
C MET A 1 -9.54 6.07 25.16
N ASP A 2 -10.23 5.30 26.00
CA ASP A 2 -10.16 3.85 26.04
C ASP A 2 -10.63 3.26 24.71
N LEU A 3 -9.77 2.47 24.06
CA LEU A 3 -10.11 1.67 22.89
C LEU A 3 -10.69 0.34 23.37
N SER A 4 -11.94 0.34 23.81
CA SER A 4 -12.66 -0.89 24.12
C SER A 4 -13.16 -1.54 22.82
N PHE A 5 -12.40 -2.53 22.35
CA PHE A 5 -12.66 -3.39 21.18
C PHE A 5 -13.83 -4.38 21.37
N ASN A 6 -15.03 -3.92 21.76
CA ASN A 6 -16.16 -4.84 21.96
C ASN A 6 -17.34 -4.58 21.02
N GLN A 7 -17.67 -5.63 20.25
CA GLN A 7 -18.90 -5.90 19.48
C GLN A 7 -19.01 -5.47 18.01
N ILE A 8 -17.92 -5.58 17.25
CA ILE A 8 -18.06 -6.13 15.89
C ILE A 8 -17.17 -7.36 15.85
N ASP A 9 -17.77 -8.52 15.71
CA ASP A 9 -17.07 -9.79 15.50
C ASP A 9 -16.54 -9.81 14.04
N VAL A 10 -15.71 -8.81 13.70
CA VAL A 10 -14.90 -8.85 12.49
C VAL A 10 -13.89 -9.95 12.75
N ASN A 11 -14.20 -11.15 12.25
CA ASN A 11 -13.19 -12.15 11.99
C ASN A 11 -12.23 -11.55 10.94
N PHE A 12 -11.37 -10.62 11.35
CA PHE A 12 -10.14 -10.29 10.63
C PHE A 12 -9.48 -11.63 10.43
N ASN A 13 -9.58 -12.15 9.19
CA ASN A 13 -9.11 -13.48 8.84
C ASN A 13 -7.74 -13.67 9.49
N LYS A 14 -7.69 -14.53 10.52
CA LYS A 14 -6.51 -14.80 11.36
C LYS A 14 -5.39 -15.27 10.42
N GLY A 15 -4.57 -14.33 9.94
CA GLY A 15 -3.58 -14.58 8.90
C GLY A 15 -3.20 -13.36 8.05
N LYS A 16 -4.07 -12.36 7.85
CA LYS A 16 -3.70 -11.08 7.20
C LYS A 16 -3.10 -10.12 8.25
N LEU A 17 -1.88 -10.43 8.69
CA LEU A 17 -1.09 -9.63 9.62
C LEU A 17 -0.69 -8.29 8.98
N ILE A 18 -1.42 -7.20 9.24
CA ILE A 18 -0.96 -5.77 9.22
C ILE A 18 -0.36 -5.23 7.89
N SER A 19 0.03 -6.08 6.94
CA SER A 19 0.54 -5.74 5.62
C SER A 19 -0.61 -5.20 4.78
N GLY A 20 -0.46 -3.97 4.29
CA GLY A 20 -1.47 -3.30 3.47
C GLY A 20 -2.21 -2.15 4.17
N ILE A 21 -1.91 -1.83 5.43
CA ILE A 21 -2.33 -0.56 6.03
C ILE A 21 -1.34 0.53 5.61
N ILE A 22 -1.85 1.66 5.12
CA ILE A 22 -1.07 2.81 4.70
C ILE A 22 -1.51 3.98 5.55
N TYR A 23 -0.60 4.48 6.37
CA TYR A 23 -0.93 5.56 7.27
C TYR A 23 -0.89 6.92 6.55
N PRO A 24 -1.67 7.92 7.00
CA PRO A 24 -1.74 9.24 6.35
C PRO A 24 -0.40 9.97 6.22
N GLU A 25 0.60 9.64 7.04
CA GLU A 25 1.94 10.23 6.95
C GLU A 25 2.68 9.82 5.67
N PHE A 26 2.37 8.65 5.11
CA PHE A 26 2.98 8.15 3.88
C PHE A 26 2.23 8.61 2.62
N PHE A 27 0.90 8.71 2.70
CA PHE A 27 0.08 9.11 1.57
C PHE A 27 -1.04 10.06 2.02
N PRO A 28 -0.71 11.34 2.29
CA PRO A 28 -1.64 12.27 2.92
C PRO A 28 -2.83 12.62 2.02
N PHE A 29 -3.99 12.73 2.66
CA PHE A 29 -5.23 13.26 2.08
C PHE A 29 -5.53 14.64 2.65
N ASP A 30 -6.09 15.49 1.80
CA ASP A 30 -6.72 16.74 2.16
C ASP A 30 -8.24 16.55 2.33
N LYS A 31 -8.89 17.39 3.15
CA LYS A 31 -10.36 17.31 3.36
C LYS A 31 -11.18 17.56 2.09
N GLU A 32 -10.58 18.11 1.05
CA GLU A 32 -11.22 18.33 -0.25
C GLU A 32 -10.98 17.21 -1.26
N ASP A 33 -10.13 16.22 -0.91
CA ASP A 33 -9.78 15.13 -1.83
C ASP A 33 -10.96 14.19 -2.07
N ASN A 34 -11.22 13.91 -3.35
CA ASN A 34 -12.02 12.77 -3.78
C ASN A 34 -11.08 11.57 -3.95
N VAL A 35 -11.34 10.50 -3.22
CA VAL A 35 -10.46 9.34 -3.13
C VAL A 35 -11.12 8.11 -3.73
N LEU A 36 -10.40 7.36 -4.55
CA LEU A 36 -10.78 6.01 -4.98
C LEU A 36 -9.88 4.99 -4.29
N ASN A 37 -10.48 3.97 -3.68
CA ASN A 37 -9.77 2.85 -3.10
C ASN A 37 -10.16 1.55 -3.85
N VAL A 38 -9.29 1.09 -4.73
CA VAL A 38 -9.48 -0.08 -5.59
C VAL A 38 -9.03 -1.34 -4.85
N GLY A 39 -9.87 -2.37 -4.82
CA GLY A 39 -9.67 -3.56 -4.00
C GLY A 39 -9.83 -3.25 -2.50
N CYS A 40 -10.83 -2.44 -2.14
CA CYS A 40 -10.92 -1.87 -0.79
C CYS A 40 -11.18 -2.91 0.32
N GLY A 41 -11.62 -4.12 -0.02
CA GLY A 41 -11.96 -5.16 0.93
C GLY A 41 -12.92 -4.67 2.00
N ASP A 42 -12.51 -4.80 3.26
CA ASP A 42 -13.31 -4.42 4.43
C ASP A 42 -13.19 -2.91 4.76
N GLY A 43 -12.70 -2.09 3.84
CA GLY A 43 -12.68 -0.63 3.97
C GLY A 43 -11.68 -0.08 4.99
N VAL A 44 -10.66 -0.85 5.38
CA VAL A 44 -9.70 -0.50 6.44
C VAL A 44 -9.07 0.88 6.23
N GLN A 45 -8.77 1.25 4.99
CA GLN A 45 -8.19 2.57 4.70
C GLN A 45 -9.16 3.72 4.98
N ALA A 46 -10.47 3.56 4.76
CA ALA A 46 -11.43 4.60 5.12
C ALA A 46 -11.39 4.88 6.63
N ILE A 47 -11.21 3.82 7.43
CA ILE A 47 -11.10 3.88 8.90
C ILE A 47 -9.78 4.53 9.33
N VAL A 48 -8.66 4.12 8.74
CA VAL A 48 -7.32 4.64 9.05
C VAL A 48 -7.23 6.14 8.79
N TYR A 49 -7.85 6.62 7.72
CA TYR A 49 -7.90 8.05 7.39
C TYR A 49 -9.01 8.78 8.16
N GLY A 50 -9.90 8.06 8.86
CA GLY A 50 -10.87 8.61 9.82
C GLY A 50 -11.78 9.68 9.21
N GLY A 51 -12.24 9.48 7.97
CA GLY A 51 -13.10 10.44 7.27
C GLY A 51 -12.42 11.76 6.87
N LYS A 52 -11.08 11.88 6.94
CA LYS A 52 -10.31 13.06 6.52
C LYS A 52 -10.12 13.11 4.99
N PHE A 53 -11.23 13.20 4.28
CA PHE A 53 -11.34 13.33 2.83
C PHE A 53 -12.72 13.89 2.50
N LYS A 54 -12.94 14.39 1.29
CA LYS A 54 -14.25 14.90 0.88
C LYS A 54 -15.23 13.75 0.65
N LYS A 55 -14.77 12.78 -0.14
CA LYS A 55 -15.52 11.57 -0.52
C LYS A 55 -14.50 10.48 -0.77
N MET A 56 -14.75 9.27 -0.27
CA MET A 56 -14.03 8.08 -0.66
C MET A 56 -14.99 7.07 -1.28
N VAL A 57 -14.63 6.53 -2.44
CA VAL A 57 -15.31 5.42 -3.09
C VAL A 57 -14.42 4.19 -2.98
N GLY A 58 -14.90 3.14 -2.33
CA GLY A 58 -14.27 1.82 -2.28
C GLY A 58 -14.84 0.89 -3.33
N VAL A 59 -13.98 0.27 -4.14
CA VAL A 59 -14.38 -0.73 -5.15
C VAL A 59 -13.81 -2.08 -4.77
N ASP A 60 -14.64 -3.11 -4.73
CA ASP A 60 -14.21 -4.50 -4.55
C ASP A 60 -15.18 -5.45 -5.28
N ILE A 61 -14.70 -6.62 -5.70
CA ILE A 61 -15.55 -7.63 -6.35
C ILE A 61 -16.39 -8.43 -5.34
N ASN A 62 -15.98 -8.43 -4.06
CA ASN A 62 -16.62 -9.19 -3.01
C ASN A 62 -17.65 -8.36 -2.25
N GLN A 63 -18.92 -8.55 -2.59
CA GLN A 63 -20.06 -7.87 -1.97
C GLN A 63 -20.13 -8.05 -0.45
N GLU A 64 -19.74 -9.20 0.09
CA GLU A 64 -19.79 -9.45 1.54
C GLU A 64 -18.76 -8.60 2.29
N ARG A 65 -17.58 -8.39 1.71
CA ARG A 65 -16.56 -7.49 2.28
C ARG A 65 -17.02 -6.03 2.26
N LEU A 66 -17.69 -5.62 1.18
CA LEU A 66 -18.26 -4.27 1.09
C LEU A 66 -19.33 -4.01 2.15
N LYS A 67 -20.15 -5.03 2.50
CA LYS A 67 -21.10 -4.92 3.62
C LYS A 67 -20.38 -4.66 4.94
N VAL A 68 -19.30 -5.40 5.22
CA VAL A 68 -18.46 -5.19 6.40
C VAL A 68 -17.83 -3.79 6.39
N ALA A 69 -17.31 -3.35 5.25
CA ALA A 69 -16.73 -2.02 5.07
C ALA A 69 -17.73 -0.90 5.43
N GLN A 70 -18.97 -1.02 4.97
CA GLN A 70 -20.02 -0.05 5.29
C GLN A 70 -20.42 -0.08 6.77
N GLN A 71 -20.50 -1.28 7.38
CA GLN A 71 -20.77 -1.42 8.81
C GLN A 71 -19.68 -0.75 9.66
N LEU A 72 -18.41 -0.93 9.29
CA LEU A 72 -17.29 -0.31 9.97
C LEU A 72 -17.32 1.22 9.82
N ALA A 73 -17.60 1.75 8.62
CA ALA A 73 -17.75 3.19 8.42
C ALA A 73 -18.84 3.80 9.31
N THR A 74 -20.01 3.16 9.37
CA THR A 74 -21.10 3.57 10.27
C THR A 74 -20.69 3.51 11.74
N HIS A 75 -20.00 2.45 12.14
CA HIS A 75 -19.53 2.26 13.52
C HIS A 75 -18.53 3.35 13.95
N TYR A 76 -17.61 3.72 13.07
CA TYR A 76 -16.62 4.79 13.31
C TYR A 76 -17.15 6.20 13.02
N GLY A 77 -18.40 6.33 12.58
CA GLY A 77 -19.12 7.60 12.52
C GLY A 77 -18.77 8.50 11.33
N PHE A 78 -18.42 7.93 10.17
CA PHE A 78 -18.23 8.71 8.94
C PHE A 78 -19.14 8.22 7.81
N ASP A 79 -19.72 9.18 7.07
CA ASP A 79 -20.74 8.97 6.02
C ASP A 79 -20.21 9.29 4.61
N ASN A 80 -19.01 9.84 4.51
CA ASN A 80 -18.32 10.19 3.28
C ASN A 80 -17.59 9.02 2.61
N PHE A 81 -17.83 7.77 3.04
CA PHE A 81 -17.32 6.55 2.43
C PHE A 81 -18.45 5.74 1.79
N GLN A 82 -18.33 5.50 0.48
CA GLN A 82 -19.28 4.74 -0.33
C GLN A 82 -18.59 3.50 -0.91
N THR A 83 -19.36 2.44 -1.14
CA THR A 83 -18.84 1.18 -1.69
C THR A 83 -19.54 0.81 -3.00
N ILE A 84 -18.78 0.22 -3.94
CA ILE A 84 -19.27 -0.25 -5.22
C ILE A 84 -18.75 -1.67 -5.46
N CYS A 85 -19.68 -2.59 -5.72
CA CYS A 85 -19.34 -3.96 -6.12
C CYS A 85 -19.04 -4.00 -7.61
N ALA A 86 -17.77 -4.11 -7.98
CA ALA A 86 -17.34 -4.14 -9.36
C ALA A 86 -15.97 -4.82 -9.54
N ASN A 87 -15.68 -5.24 -10.77
CA ASN A 87 -14.36 -5.71 -11.15
C ASN A 87 -13.43 -4.49 -11.32
N ALA A 88 -12.25 -4.52 -10.70
CA ALA A 88 -11.24 -3.46 -10.81
C ALA A 88 -10.71 -3.26 -12.24
N GLU A 89 -10.86 -4.26 -13.13
CA GLU A 89 -10.53 -4.15 -14.56
C GLU A 89 -11.57 -3.38 -15.37
N LYS A 90 -12.73 -3.05 -14.77
CA LYS A 90 -13.81 -2.27 -15.39
C LYS A 90 -14.70 -1.64 -14.30
N ILE A 91 -14.27 -0.48 -13.81
CA ILE A 91 -14.93 0.24 -12.72
C ILE A 91 -16.05 1.11 -13.31
N PRO A 92 -17.32 0.97 -12.85
CA PRO A 92 -18.46 1.68 -13.40
C PRO A 92 -18.56 3.12 -12.86
N LEU A 93 -17.48 3.88 -13.05
CA LEU A 93 -17.35 5.28 -12.65
C LEU A 93 -16.84 6.10 -13.83
N GLU A 94 -17.31 7.34 -13.91
CA GLU A 94 -16.86 8.33 -14.90
C GLU A 94 -16.21 9.57 -14.24
N GLU A 95 -16.39 9.72 -12.93
CA GLU A 95 -15.80 10.81 -12.15
C GLU A 95 -14.30 10.60 -11.95
N LYS A 96 -13.53 11.71 -11.93
CA LYS A 96 -12.09 11.67 -11.70
C LYS A 96 -11.73 11.96 -10.23
N PHE A 97 -10.64 11.36 -9.76
CA PHE A 97 -10.21 11.38 -8.36
C PHE A 97 -8.88 12.10 -8.15
N ASP A 98 -8.76 12.78 -7.01
CA ASP A 98 -7.55 13.47 -6.56
C ASP A 98 -6.50 12.46 -6.06
N LYS A 99 -6.97 11.37 -5.43
CA LYS A 99 -6.15 10.29 -4.91
C LYS A 99 -6.74 8.95 -5.32
N ILE A 100 -5.90 8.06 -5.81
CA ILE A 100 -6.27 6.66 -6.06
C ILE A 100 -5.31 5.76 -5.31
N MET A 101 -5.84 4.73 -4.66
CA MET A 101 -5.06 3.67 -4.04
C MET A 101 -5.48 2.32 -4.61
N ALA A 102 -4.51 1.44 -4.88
CA ALA A 102 -4.73 0.03 -5.14
C ALA A 102 -3.72 -0.77 -4.31
N ILE A 103 -4.15 -1.23 -3.14
CA ILE A 103 -3.28 -1.83 -2.12
C ILE A 103 -3.51 -3.33 -2.12
N ASP A 104 -2.48 -4.08 -2.49
CA ASP A 104 -2.50 -5.53 -2.56
C ASP A 104 -3.71 -6.03 -3.39
N ALA A 105 -3.94 -5.36 -4.52
CA ALA A 105 -5.07 -5.57 -5.42
C ALA A 105 -4.64 -5.98 -6.84
N VAL A 106 -3.51 -5.46 -7.31
CA VAL A 106 -3.03 -5.66 -8.70
C VAL A 106 -2.63 -7.11 -8.97
N GLU A 107 -2.12 -7.81 -7.96
CA GLU A 107 -1.74 -9.22 -8.02
C GLU A 107 -2.93 -10.19 -8.05
N HIS A 108 -4.15 -9.69 -7.81
CA HIS A 108 -5.36 -10.49 -7.74
C HIS A 108 -6.24 -10.37 -8.99
N VAL A 109 -5.94 -9.43 -9.90
CA VAL A 109 -6.68 -9.30 -11.16
C VAL A 109 -6.10 -10.21 -12.25
N VAL A 110 -6.94 -10.55 -13.23
CA VAL A 110 -6.53 -11.38 -14.37
C VAL A 110 -5.68 -10.56 -15.34
N ASN A 111 -6.05 -9.31 -15.56
CA ASN A 111 -5.38 -8.40 -16.48
C ASN A 111 -4.92 -7.14 -15.72
N PRO A 112 -3.70 -7.12 -15.15
CA PRO A 112 -3.19 -5.95 -14.43
C PRO A 112 -3.18 -4.69 -15.29
N ASP A 113 -2.87 -4.80 -16.58
CA ASP A 113 -2.87 -3.67 -17.51
C ASP A 113 -4.25 -2.98 -17.61
N ARG A 114 -5.34 -3.73 -17.47
CA ARG A 114 -6.70 -3.18 -17.48
C ARG A 114 -7.00 -2.41 -16.20
N LEU A 115 -6.61 -2.93 -15.04
CA LEU A 115 -6.71 -2.19 -13.78
C LEU A 115 -5.90 -0.89 -13.87
N ILE A 116 -4.66 -0.95 -14.35
CA ILE A 116 -3.81 0.25 -14.50
C ILE A 116 -4.46 1.26 -15.47
N SER A 117 -5.05 0.78 -16.56
CA SER A 117 -5.78 1.63 -17.52
C SER A 117 -6.99 2.30 -16.87
N GLU A 118 -7.77 1.58 -16.07
CA GLU A 118 -8.91 2.12 -15.33
C GLU A 118 -8.49 3.15 -14.29
N VAL A 119 -7.44 2.86 -13.53
CA VAL A 119 -6.86 3.79 -12.57
C VAL A 119 -6.40 5.07 -13.27
N TYR A 120 -5.70 4.95 -14.40
CA TYR A 120 -5.25 6.12 -15.18
C TYR A 120 -6.42 6.93 -15.72
N ARG A 121 -7.46 6.26 -16.26
CA ARG A 121 -8.68 6.90 -16.77
C ARG A 121 -9.39 7.73 -15.68
N LEU A 122 -9.45 7.20 -14.46
CA LEU A 122 -10.13 7.79 -13.31
C LEU A 122 -9.26 8.80 -12.54
N LEU A 123 -7.96 8.93 -12.84
CA LEU A 123 -7.08 9.87 -12.16
C LEU A 123 -7.23 11.28 -12.78
N LYS A 124 -7.29 12.30 -11.91
CA LYS A 124 -7.11 13.70 -12.34
C LYS A 124 -5.68 13.93 -12.80
N ASP A 125 -5.47 14.95 -13.63
CA ASP A 125 -4.15 15.22 -14.22
C ASP A 125 -3.08 15.53 -13.15
N GLU A 126 -3.47 16.19 -12.04
CA GLU A 126 -2.63 16.46 -10.86
C GLU A 126 -2.89 15.47 -9.70
N GLY A 127 -3.63 14.40 -9.98
CA GLY A 127 -3.96 13.38 -9.00
C GLY A 127 -2.75 12.53 -8.63
N ARG A 128 -2.80 11.88 -7.47
CA ARG A 128 -1.74 10.95 -7.04
C ARG A 128 -2.26 9.53 -6.95
N LEU A 129 -1.43 8.60 -7.38
CA LEU A 129 -1.68 7.17 -7.34
C LEU A 129 -0.71 6.50 -6.36
N LEU A 130 -1.24 5.64 -5.49
CA LEU A 130 -0.47 4.71 -4.68
C LEU A 130 -0.85 3.28 -5.08
N ILE A 131 0.15 2.46 -5.41
CA ILE A 131 -0.01 1.03 -5.65
C ILE A 131 0.93 0.27 -4.73
N THR A 132 0.43 -0.75 -4.03
CA THR A 132 1.24 -1.74 -3.32
C THR A 132 0.89 -3.14 -3.80
N PHE A 133 1.89 -4.00 -3.80
CA PHE A 133 1.74 -5.43 -4.01
C PHE A 133 2.95 -6.10 -3.36
N PRO A 134 2.84 -7.36 -2.89
CA PRO A 134 3.98 -8.09 -2.39
C PRO A 134 4.99 -8.27 -3.52
N THR A 135 6.26 -8.01 -3.24
CA THR A 135 7.34 -8.36 -4.17
C THR A 135 7.27 -9.86 -4.41
N MET A 136 6.99 -10.27 -5.65
CA MET A 136 7.13 -11.68 -6.04
C MET A 136 8.60 -12.02 -5.89
N HIS A 137 8.96 -12.73 -4.82
CA HIS A 137 10.32 -13.21 -4.67
C HIS A 137 10.64 -14.18 -5.81
N ASP A 138 11.58 -13.80 -6.66
CA ASP A 138 12.24 -14.75 -7.56
C ASP A 138 12.75 -15.93 -6.73
N LYS A 139 12.69 -17.15 -7.26
CA LYS A 139 13.21 -18.35 -6.58
C LYS A 139 14.62 -18.16 -6.04
N TRP A 140 15.41 -17.32 -6.73
CA TRP A 140 16.76 -16.92 -6.35
C TRP A 140 16.81 -16.04 -5.11
N GLU A 141 15.90 -15.09 -4.94
CA GLU A 141 15.87 -14.22 -3.77
C GLU A 141 15.50 -15.00 -2.51
N ASN A 142 14.55 -15.93 -2.62
CA ASN A 142 14.22 -16.88 -1.55
C ASN A 142 15.40 -17.81 -1.22
N LEU A 143 16.15 -18.27 -2.23
CA LEU A 143 17.35 -19.07 -2.05
C LEU A 143 18.46 -18.27 -1.36
N PHE A 144 18.71 -17.03 -1.76
CA PHE A 144 19.70 -16.15 -1.12
C PHE A 144 19.31 -15.82 0.33
N ARG A 145 18.03 -15.58 0.62
CA ARG A 145 17.54 -15.39 1.99
C ARG A 145 17.67 -16.66 2.83
N PHE A 146 17.36 -17.83 2.26
CA PHE A 146 17.49 -19.12 2.93
C PHE A 146 18.97 -19.47 3.22
N VAL A 147 19.83 -19.34 2.22
CA VAL A 147 21.28 -19.57 2.33
C VAL A 147 21.91 -18.56 3.27
N GLY A 148 21.58 -17.27 3.16
CA GLY A 148 22.03 -16.23 4.08
C GLY A 148 21.63 -16.50 5.52
N ARG A 149 20.39 -16.96 5.76
CA ARG A 149 19.91 -17.33 7.10
C ARG A 149 20.61 -18.58 7.64
N LYS A 150 20.91 -19.56 6.79
CA LYS A 150 21.71 -20.75 7.16
C LYS A 150 23.16 -20.39 7.49
N ILE A 151 23.81 -19.54 6.69
CA ILE A 151 25.17 -19.05 6.94
C ILE A 151 25.21 -18.25 8.25
N PHE A 152 24.23 -17.38 8.49
CA PHE A 152 24.13 -16.61 9.72
C PHE A 152 23.99 -17.52 10.95
N LEU A 153 23.11 -18.54 10.88
CA LEU A 153 22.94 -19.52 11.96
C LEU A 153 24.16 -20.44 12.17
N PHE A 154 24.92 -20.77 11.12
CA PHE A 154 26.13 -21.59 11.23
C PHE A 154 27.37 -20.80 11.66
N SER A 155 27.41 -19.49 11.42
CA SER A 155 28.54 -18.63 11.79
C SER A 155 28.59 -18.26 13.28
N GLY A 156 27.59 -18.65 14.08
CA GLY A 156 27.58 -18.42 15.53
C GLY A 156 27.64 -16.96 15.96
N LEU A 157 27.39 -16.01 15.05
CA LEU A 157 27.44 -14.57 15.33
C LEU A 157 26.17 -14.13 16.05
N ASN A 158 26.19 -14.20 17.37
CA ASN A 158 25.27 -13.46 18.24
C ASN A 158 25.61 -11.97 18.15
N PHE A 159 25.02 -11.24 17.21
CA PHE A 159 24.83 -9.81 17.41
C PHE A 159 23.63 -9.62 18.34
N GLY A 160 23.95 -9.43 19.62
CA GLY A 160 23.01 -8.90 20.60
C GLY A 160 22.41 -7.60 20.06
N ALA A 161 21.15 -7.37 20.46
CA ALA A 161 20.35 -6.19 20.17
C ALA A 161 21.18 -4.95 19.85
N PHE A 162 21.23 -4.58 18.57
CA PHE A 162 21.73 -3.29 18.14
C PHE A 162 20.53 -2.46 17.67
N SER A 163 19.93 -1.74 18.62
CA SER A 163 19.30 -0.47 18.31
C SER A 163 20.39 0.50 17.83
N THR A 164 20.06 1.37 16.89
CA THR A 164 20.60 2.74 16.64
C THR A 164 20.35 3.08 15.17
N SER A 165 19.57 4.11 14.86
CA SER A 165 19.96 5.52 14.89
C SER A 165 21.27 5.79 14.13
N PHE A 166 21.11 6.52 13.03
CA PHE A 166 22.10 7.34 12.33
C PHE A 166 23.45 7.51 13.04
N THR A 167 24.56 7.18 12.38
CA THR A 167 25.83 7.92 12.48
C THR A 167 26.61 7.79 11.16
N PHE A 168 26.88 8.94 10.55
CA PHE A 168 27.80 9.12 9.43
C PHE A 168 29.23 8.74 9.82
N LEU A 169 29.96 8.03 8.96
CA LEU A 169 31.41 8.09 8.95
C LEU A 169 31.95 7.96 7.50
N THR A 170 32.33 9.09 6.92
CA THR A 170 33.10 9.21 5.68
C THR A 170 34.49 8.62 5.86
N PHE A 171 34.87 7.66 5.01
CA PHE A 171 36.27 7.31 4.77
C PHE A 171 36.63 7.64 3.32
N PHE A 172 37.49 8.65 3.15
CA PHE A 172 38.26 8.86 1.93
C PHE A 172 39.39 7.83 1.90
N PHE A 173 39.46 7.03 0.84
CA PHE A 173 40.73 6.49 0.36
C PHE A 173 40.80 6.66 -1.16
N SER A 174 41.64 7.61 -1.57
CA SER A 174 42.10 7.78 -2.94
C SER A 174 43.04 6.62 -3.30
N SER A 175 42.70 5.86 -4.33
CA SER A 175 43.43 5.81 -5.61
C SER A 175 43.06 4.56 -6.41
N THR A 176 42.64 4.82 -7.65
CA THR A 176 42.60 3.92 -8.82
C THR A 176 41.69 2.68 -8.75
N LEU A 177 40.46 2.85 -9.28
CA LEU A 177 39.76 2.04 -10.29
C LEU A 177 38.23 2.05 -10.04
N THR A 178 37.49 2.72 -10.91
CA THR A 178 36.06 2.46 -11.17
C THR A 178 35.95 1.80 -12.56
N PRO A 179 34.79 1.24 -13.00
CA PRO A 179 33.47 1.19 -12.37
C PRO A 179 32.78 -0.20 -12.47
N LEU A 180 31.99 -0.60 -11.47
CA LEU A 180 30.69 -1.23 -11.75
C LEU A 180 29.77 -1.06 -10.54
N THR A 181 28.72 -0.28 -10.77
CA THR A 181 27.58 0.00 -9.92
C THR A 181 27.08 -1.24 -9.17
N PHE A 182 27.25 -1.25 -7.85
CA PHE A 182 26.66 -2.26 -6.97
C PHE A 182 25.66 -1.57 -6.02
N PHE A 183 24.40 -1.96 -6.19
CA PHE A 183 23.26 -1.75 -5.31
C PHE A 183 22.69 -0.34 -5.17
N ALA A 184 21.93 0.03 -6.19
CA ALA A 184 20.70 0.78 -6.00
C ALA A 184 19.73 -0.04 -5.12
N SER A 185 19.65 0.26 -3.82
CA SER A 185 18.42 0.06 -3.06
C SER A 185 17.54 1.29 -3.29
N LEU A 186 16.94 1.37 -4.47
CA LEU A 186 15.91 2.36 -4.77
C LEU A 186 14.60 1.80 -4.22
N PHE A 187 14.09 2.41 -3.15
CA PHE A 187 12.66 2.35 -2.85
C PHE A 187 11.93 2.75 -4.13
N SER A 188 11.21 1.82 -4.75
CA SER A 188 10.33 2.12 -5.88
C SER A 188 9.07 2.81 -5.37
N LEU A 189 9.24 4.05 -4.89
CA LEU A 189 8.20 5.06 -4.86
C LEU A 189 8.15 5.64 -6.27
N ILE A 190 7.28 5.11 -7.12
CA ILE A 190 6.94 5.76 -8.38
C ILE A 190 6.09 6.98 -8.01
N SER A 191 6.73 8.09 -7.68
CA SER A 191 6.13 9.42 -7.80
C SER A 191 6.41 9.88 -9.22
N LEU A 192 5.46 9.63 -10.12
CA LEU A 192 5.45 10.26 -11.45
C LEU A 192 5.26 11.77 -11.25
N ARG A 193 6.38 12.51 -11.17
CA ARG A 193 6.38 13.96 -11.38
C ARG A 193 6.25 14.19 -12.89
N THR A 194 5.03 14.42 -13.36
CA THR A 194 4.76 14.91 -14.71
C THR A 194 5.17 16.38 -14.80
N LYS A 195 6.39 16.62 -15.26
CA LYS A 195 6.69 17.77 -16.12
C LYS A 195 7.58 17.25 -17.22
N LEU A 196 7.10 17.27 -18.46
CA LEU A 196 7.93 17.53 -19.63
C LEU A 196 7.02 18.11 -20.72
N ILE A 197 7.50 19.26 -21.21
CA ILE A 197 7.04 20.06 -22.35
C ILE A 197 7.21 19.24 -23.63
#